data_AF-A0A0A7PBF0-F1
#
_entry.id   AF-A0A0A7PBF0-F1
#
_cell.length_a   1.000
_cell.length_b   1.000
_cell.length_c   1.000
_cell.angle_alpha   90.00
_cell.angle_beta   90.00
_cell.angle_gamma   90.00
#
_symmetry.space_group_name_H-M   'P 1'
#
loop_
_entity.id
_entity.type
_entity.pdbx_description
1 polymer ?
#
loop_
_entity_poly.entity_id
_entity_poly.type
_entity_poly.pdbx_seq_one_letter_code
_entity_poly.pdbx_strand_id
1 'polypeptide(L)'
;MEVESEAMTGYQHREIIPPDQFRQQVRVHIVDAVQRLDAQASHASLAMLDDGERDLWVHALARKGGWILCGPDIASIKFGVLNGYKDRLISLEALLSAIGHKPKRKLQEHQTAKWLGHQIAQIQLDEQFRKLK
;
A
#
# COMPACT_ATOMS: atom_id res chain seq x y z
N MET A 1 22.05 9.41 -10.86
CA MET A 1 20.88 10.09 -10.26
C MET A 1 19.72 9.74 -11.15
N GLU A 2 19.18 8.53 -10.98
CA GLU A 2 18.06 7.98 -11.75
C GLU A 2 16.82 8.06 -10.85
N VAL A 3 15.94 9.01 -11.14
CA VAL A 3 14.63 9.18 -10.46
C VAL A 3 13.50 8.97 -11.48
N GLU A 4 13.80 8.39 -12.66
CA GLU A 4 12.94 8.56 -13.83
C GLU A 4 12.02 7.38 -14.18
N SER A 5 12.05 6.23 -13.52
CA SER A 5 11.34 5.05 -14.04
C SER A 5 9.91 4.83 -13.53
N GLU A 6 9.48 5.34 -12.36
CA GLU A 6 8.21 4.88 -11.76
C GLU A 6 6.98 5.81 -11.95
N ALA A 7 7.15 7.06 -12.38
CA ALA A 7 6.09 8.07 -12.27
C ALA A 7 5.59 8.67 -13.60
N MET A 8 5.65 7.93 -14.71
CA MET A 8 5.45 8.51 -16.06
C MET A 8 4.01 8.94 -16.39
N THR A 9 2.98 8.56 -15.63
CA THR A 9 1.57 8.95 -15.94
C THR A 9 0.98 10.03 -15.02
N GLY A 10 1.65 10.36 -13.91
CA GLY A 10 1.16 11.32 -12.91
C GLY A 10 1.84 12.69 -12.92
N TYR A 11 2.82 12.91 -13.79
CA TYR A 11 3.74 14.05 -13.71
C TYR A 11 3.10 15.41 -14.07
N GLN A 12 2.08 15.40 -14.93
CA GLN A 12 1.54 16.63 -15.55
C GLN A 12 0.72 17.53 -14.61
N HIS A 13 0.35 17.06 -13.41
CA HIS A 13 -0.49 17.82 -12.46
C HIS A 13 0.09 17.85 -11.03
N ARG A 14 1.40 17.58 -10.86
CA ARG A 14 2.02 17.61 -9.53
C ARG A 14 2.43 19.03 -9.16
N GLU A 15 1.90 19.51 -8.05
CA GLU A 15 2.55 20.58 -7.31
C GLU A 15 3.77 19.98 -6.60
N ILE A 16 4.98 20.43 -6.98
CA ILE A 16 6.22 19.99 -6.31
C ILE A 16 6.37 20.83 -5.05
N ILE A 17 6.13 20.20 -3.90
CA ILE A 17 6.33 20.83 -2.60
C ILE A 17 7.79 20.60 -2.17
N PRO A 18 8.55 21.66 -1.80
CA PRO A 18 9.87 21.53 -1.21
C PRO A 18 9.89 20.55 -0.03
N PRO A 19 10.89 19.65 0.08
CA PRO A 19 10.91 18.62 1.11
C PRO A 19 10.83 19.14 2.56
N ASP A 20 11.45 20.29 2.82
CA ASP A 20 11.41 20.99 4.10
C ASP A 20 10.00 21.52 4.42
N GLN A 21 9.33 22.13 3.46
CA GLN A 21 7.94 22.58 3.61
C GLN A 21 6.98 21.39 3.82
N PHE A 22 7.18 20.30 3.09
CA PHE A 22 6.38 19.09 3.26
C PHE A 22 6.55 18.49 4.66
N ARG A 23 7.79 18.39 5.15
CA ARG A 23 8.11 17.85 6.49
C ARG A 23 7.54 18.68 7.65
N GLN A 24 7.24 19.96 7.43
CA GLN A 24 6.56 20.79 8.43
C GLN A 24 5.06 20.48 8.54
N GLN A 25 4.45 19.93 7.49
CA GLN A 25 3.00 19.68 7.40
C GLN A 25 2.60 18.24 7.69
N VAL A 26 3.50 17.29 7.46
CA VAL A 26 3.23 15.87 7.68
C VAL A 26 4.18 15.25 8.70
N ARG A 27 3.61 14.39 9.55
CA ARG A 27 4.42 13.55 10.43
C ARG A 27 4.98 12.40 9.59
N VAL A 28 6.28 12.44 9.33
CA VAL A 28 7.01 11.33 8.72
C VAL A 28 7.47 10.37 9.81
N HIS A 29 7.13 9.10 9.66
CA HIS A 29 7.65 8.05 10.53
C HIS A 29 8.88 7.42 9.90
N ILE A 30 9.98 7.37 10.66
CA ILE A 30 11.21 6.76 10.21
C ILE A 30 11.11 5.25 10.40
N VAL A 31 11.51 4.50 9.37
CA VAL A 31 11.82 3.08 9.45
C VAL A 31 13.34 2.96 9.46
N ASP A 32 13.89 2.41 10.53
CA ASP A 32 15.34 2.22 10.66
C ASP A 32 15.81 0.90 10.04
N ALA A 33 17.13 0.74 9.93
CA ALA A 33 17.72 -0.46 9.32
C ALA A 33 17.40 -1.75 10.09
N VAL A 34 17.29 -1.67 11.43
CA VAL A 34 16.98 -2.82 12.28
C VAL A 34 15.55 -3.28 12.02
N GLN A 35 14.61 -2.35 11.96
CA GLN A 35 13.20 -2.63 11.64
C GLN A 35 13.04 -3.26 10.25
N ARG A 36 13.76 -2.75 9.24
CA ARG A 36 13.75 -3.35 7.90
C ARG A 36 14.24 -4.79 7.92
N LEU A 37 15.39 -5.03 8.57
CA LEU A 37 15.98 -6.36 8.65
C LEU A 37 15.09 -7.36 9.40
N ASP A 38 14.52 -6.94 10.53
CA ASP A 38 13.63 -7.77 11.34
C ASP A 38 12.36 -8.16 10.57
N ALA A 39 11.74 -7.18 9.90
CA ALA A 39 10.58 -7.43 9.06
C ALA A 39 10.92 -8.33 7.86
N GLN A 40 12.06 -8.11 7.21
CA GLN A 40 12.49 -8.90 6.05
C GLN A 40 12.86 -10.34 6.42
N ALA A 41 13.42 -10.57 7.61
CA ALA A 41 13.66 -11.91 8.13
C ALA A 41 12.35 -12.68 8.35
N SER A 42 11.30 -11.99 8.80
CA SER A 42 9.96 -12.57 9.00
C SER A 42 9.15 -12.70 7.71
N HIS A 43 9.40 -11.82 6.74
CA HIS A 43 8.63 -11.68 5.50
C HIS A 43 9.56 -11.49 4.30
N ALA A 44 10.14 -12.59 3.80
CA ALA A 44 11.07 -12.55 2.66
C ALA A 44 10.50 -11.87 1.40
N SER A 45 9.17 -11.90 1.21
CA SER A 45 8.49 -11.25 0.08
C SER A 45 8.54 -9.72 0.11
N LEU A 46 8.94 -9.08 1.23
CA LEU A 46 9.17 -7.64 1.29
C LEU A 46 10.25 -7.16 0.31
N ALA A 47 11.19 -8.04 -0.04
CA ALA A 47 12.25 -7.73 -1.01
C ALA A 47 11.73 -7.51 -2.44
N MET A 48 10.47 -7.88 -2.73
CA MET A 48 9.83 -7.71 -4.03
C MET A 48 9.09 -6.36 -4.16
N LEU A 49 8.97 -5.60 -3.07
CA LEU A 49 8.35 -4.28 -3.06
C LEU A 49 9.39 -3.20 -3.35
N ASP A 50 8.96 -2.08 -3.93
CA ASP A 50 9.79 -0.89 -4.01
C ASP A 50 10.14 -0.38 -2.60
N ASP A 51 11.17 0.46 -2.49
CA ASP A 51 11.68 0.92 -1.19
C ASP A 51 10.62 1.69 -0.37
N GLY A 52 9.74 2.45 -1.04
CA GLY A 52 8.69 3.22 -0.39
C GLY A 52 7.58 2.33 0.16
N GLU A 53 7.09 1.40 -0.64
CA GLU A 53 6.08 0.41 -0.25
C GLU A 53 6.59 -0.53 0.83
N ARG A 54 7.85 -0.96 0.71
CA ARG A 54 8.50 -1.78 1.73
C ARG A 54 8.50 -1.08 3.08
N ASP A 55 8.90 0.18 3.13
CA ASP A 55 8.93 0.95 4.38
C ASP A 55 7.51 1.18 4.94
N LEU A 56 6.51 1.43 4.08
CA LEU A 56 5.12 1.51 4.50
C LEU A 56 4.65 0.20 5.14
N TRP A 57 5.00 -0.95 4.57
CA TRP A 57 4.67 -2.25 5.13
C TRP A 57 5.41 -2.52 6.44
N VAL A 58 6.72 -2.30 6.50
CA VAL A 58 7.50 -2.44 7.75
C VAL A 58 6.85 -1.61 8.87
N HIS A 59 6.45 -0.39 8.54
CA HIS A 59 5.77 0.49 9.48
C HIS A 59 4.37 -0.01 9.91
N ALA A 60 3.60 -0.56 8.97
CA ALA A 60 2.27 -1.10 9.21
C ALA A 60 2.28 -2.41 10.03
N LEU A 61 3.30 -3.24 9.84
CA LEU A 61 3.51 -4.50 10.55
C LEU A 61 3.84 -4.28 12.02
N ALA A 62 4.63 -3.25 12.33
CA ALA A 62 4.94 -2.86 13.71
C ALA A 62 3.71 -2.32 14.49
N ARG A 63 2.60 -2.02 13.80
CA ARG A 63 1.36 -1.51 14.42
C ARG A 63 0.35 -2.62 14.69
N LYS A 64 -0.26 -2.56 15.88
CA LYS A 64 -1.40 -3.39 16.26
C LYS A 64 -2.72 -2.68 15.93
N GLY A 65 -3.67 -3.41 15.35
CA GLY A 65 -5.08 -3.01 15.29
C GLY A 65 -5.41 -1.81 14.40
N GLY A 66 -5.08 -1.85 13.10
CA GLY A 66 -5.48 -0.80 12.16
C GLY A 66 -5.63 -1.30 10.73
N TRP A 67 -6.42 -0.56 9.94
CA TRP A 67 -6.58 -0.77 8.51
C TRP A 67 -5.34 -0.29 7.73
N ILE A 68 -5.09 -0.95 6.61
CA ILE A 68 -4.03 -0.66 5.65
C ILE A 68 -4.73 -0.18 4.39
N LEU A 69 -4.68 1.13 4.17
CA LEU A 69 -5.28 1.76 2.99
C LEU A 69 -4.53 1.29 1.75
N CYS A 70 -5.24 0.64 0.83
CA CYS A 70 -4.66 0.13 -0.40
C CYS A 70 -4.91 1.10 -1.55
N GLY A 71 -3.84 1.44 -2.25
CA GLY A 71 -3.88 2.10 -3.55
C GLY A 71 -4.02 1.11 -4.70
N PRO A 72 -3.83 1.57 -5.95
CA PRO A 72 -3.86 0.70 -7.13
C PRO A 72 -2.65 -0.24 -7.24
N ASP A 73 -1.66 -0.14 -6.36
CA ASP A 73 -0.49 -1.00 -6.42
C ASP A 73 -0.82 -2.45 -6.04
N ILE A 74 -0.55 -3.35 -6.97
CA ILE A 74 -0.85 -4.77 -6.88
C ILE A 74 0.21 -5.51 -6.06
N ALA A 75 1.47 -5.05 -6.04
CA ALA A 75 2.55 -5.72 -5.32
C ALA A 75 2.29 -5.68 -3.80
N SER A 76 1.90 -4.53 -3.29
CA SER A 76 1.48 -4.26 -1.91
C SER A 76 0.23 -5.04 -1.53
N ILE A 77 -0.81 -5.06 -2.38
CA ILE A 77 -2.02 -5.88 -2.14
C ILE A 77 -1.64 -7.36 -2.06
N LYS A 78 -0.81 -7.84 -2.99
CA LYS A 78 -0.35 -9.23 -3.01
C LYS A 78 0.44 -9.58 -1.78
N PHE A 79 1.35 -8.70 -1.34
CA PHE A 79 2.08 -8.88 -0.09
C PHE A 79 1.11 -9.06 1.09
N GLY A 80 0.14 -8.15 1.22
CA GLY A 80 -0.86 -8.20 2.29
C GLY A 80 -1.69 -9.49 2.29
N VAL A 81 -2.14 -9.94 1.12
CA VAL A 81 -2.92 -11.18 0.98
C VAL A 81 -2.08 -12.40 1.34
N LEU A 82 -0.87 -12.53 0.78
CA LEU A 82 -0.02 -13.72 0.96
C LEU A 82 0.53 -13.86 2.38
N ASN A 83 0.66 -12.74 3.11
CA ASN A 83 1.18 -12.73 4.49
C ASN A 83 0.07 -12.68 5.56
N GLY A 84 -1.20 -12.95 5.19
CA GLY A 84 -2.31 -13.07 6.15
C GLY A 84 -2.86 -11.73 6.67
N TYR A 85 -2.54 -10.62 6.01
CA TYR A 85 -3.03 -9.28 6.36
C TYR A 85 -4.24 -8.83 5.52
N LYS A 86 -4.85 -9.75 4.75
CA LYS A 86 -6.04 -9.49 3.91
C LYS A 86 -7.13 -8.72 4.65
N ASP A 87 -7.47 -9.13 5.87
CA ASP A 87 -8.59 -8.54 6.64
C ASP A 87 -8.30 -7.11 7.13
N ARG A 88 -7.03 -6.68 7.04
CA ARG A 88 -6.63 -5.30 7.34
C ARG A 88 -6.67 -4.40 6.10
N LEU A 89 -6.72 -4.96 4.89
CA LEU A 89 -6.73 -4.19 3.65
C LEU A 89 -8.06 -3.46 3.51
N ILE A 90 -8.03 -2.15 3.25
CA ILE A 90 -9.23 -1.33 3.06
C ILE A 90 -9.10 -0.47 1.81
N SER A 91 -10.20 -0.30 1.08
CA SER A 91 -10.29 0.66 -0.02
C SER A 91 -10.55 2.07 0.52
N LEU A 92 -10.23 3.10 -0.27
CA LEU A 92 -10.56 4.48 0.10
C LEU A 92 -12.07 4.66 0.28
N GLU A 93 -12.89 4.06 -0.58
CA GLU A 93 -14.35 4.08 -0.45
C GLU A 93 -14.84 3.53 0.89
N ALA A 94 -14.36 2.35 1.28
CA ALA A 94 -14.74 1.72 2.54
C ALA A 94 -14.26 2.53 3.75
N LEU A 95 -13.05 3.09 3.68
CA LEU A 95 -12.52 3.97 4.72
C LEU A 95 -13.40 5.22 4.90
N LEU A 96 -13.71 5.91 3.80
CA LEU A 96 -14.53 7.12 3.84
C LEU A 96 -15.94 6.84 4.37
N SER A 97 -16.53 5.72 3.95
CA SER A 97 -17.82 5.26 4.45
C SER A 97 -17.78 5.00 5.97
N ALA A 98 -16.74 4.33 6.47
CA ALA A 98 -16.61 4.01 7.87
C ALA A 98 -16.46 5.24 8.78
N ILE A 99 -15.84 6.32 8.27
CA ILE A 99 -15.74 7.61 8.99
C ILE A 99 -16.92 8.55 8.73
N GLY A 100 -17.95 8.11 8.01
CA GLY A 100 -19.13 8.92 7.67
C GLY A 100 -18.86 10.07 6.69
N HIS A 101 -17.72 10.04 5.99
CA HIS A 101 -17.34 11.09 5.05
C HIS A 101 -17.92 10.83 3.65
N LYS A 102 -18.59 11.84 3.09
CA LYS A 102 -19.09 11.81 1.71
C LYS A 102 -18.12 12.56 0.80
N PRO A 103 -17.40 11.88 -0.11
CA PRO A 103 -16.44 12.54 -0.98
C PRO A 103 -17.15 13.52 -1.93
N LYS A 104 -16.57 14.71 -2.11
CA LYS A 104 -17.10 15.75 -3.02
C LYS A 104 -16.95 15.37 -4.50
N ARG A 105 -15.98 14.50 -4.82
CA ARG A 105 -15.70 14.01 -6.16
C ARG A 105 -16.01 12.52 -6.21
N LYS A 106 -16.42 12.04 -7.39
CA LYS A 106 -16.60 10.61 -7.63
C LYS A 106 -15.25 9.90 -7.47
N LEU A 107 -15.24 8.81 -6.71
CA LEU A 107 -14.07 7.96 -6.55
C LEU A 107 -13.76 7.23 -7.87
N GLN A 108 -12.48 7.05 -8.14
CA GLN A 108 -12.04 6.24 -9.27
C GLN A 108 -12.24 4.75 -8.99
N GLU A 109 -12.29 3.92 -10.02
CA GLU A 109 -12.56 2.48 -9.86
C GLU A 109 -11.59 1.80 -8.88
N HIS A 110 -10.30 2.07 -8.97
CA HIS A 110 -9.27 1.51 -8.09
C HIS A 110 -9.39 1.95 -6.61
N GLN A 111 -10.24 2.93 -6.33
CA GLN A 111 -10.50 3.42 -4.97
C GLN A 111 -11.72 2.73 -4.33
N THR A 112 -12.44 1.90 -5.09
CA THR A 112 -13.67 1.23 -4.66
C THR A 112 -13.41 -0.08 -3.92
N ALA A 113 -14.31 -0.46 -3.02
CA ALA A 113 -14.28 -1.75 -2.34
C ALA A 113 -14.45 -2.91 -3.33
N LYS A 114 -15.27 -2.71 -4.37
CA LYS A 114 -15.47 -3.71 -5.44
C LYS A 114 -14.16 -4.06 -6.15
N TRP A 115 -13.39 -3.05 -6.54
CA TRP A 115 -12.12 -3.27 -7.22
C TRP A 115 -11.12 -4.00 -6.31
N LEU A 116 -10.96 -3.55 -5.06
CA LEU A 116 -10.05 -4.19 -4.12
C LEU A 116 -10.44 -5.66 -3.87
N GLY A 117 -11.73 -5.93 -3.69
CA GLY A 117 -12.25 -7.29 -3.53
C GLY A 117 -11.95 -8.18 -4.73
N HIS A 118 -12.05 -7.64 -5.95
CA HIS A 118 -11.68 -8.36 -7.16
C HIS A 118 -10.17 -8.68 -7.19
N GLN A 119 -9.30 -7.71 -6.90
CA GLN A 119 -7.84 -7.94 -6.88
C GLN A 119 -7.45 -9.02 -5.85
N ILE A 120 -8.00 -8.94 -4.65
CA ILE A 120 -7.77 -9.93 -3.61
C ILE A 120 -8.21 -11.33 -4.07
N ALA A 121 -9.39 -11.44 -4.69
CA ALA A 121 -9.90 -12.72 -5.17
C ALA A 121 -8.98 -13.34 -6.25
N GLN A 122 -8.53 -12.52 -7.21
CA GLN A 122 -7.61 -12.96 -8.25
C GLN A 122 -6.28 -13.46 -7.68
N ILE A 123 -5.67 -12.70 -6.76
CA ILE A 123 -4.42 -13.09 -6.10
C ILE A 123 -4.57 -14.41 -5.34
N GLN A 124 -5.70 -14.62 -4.66
CA GLN A 124 -5.98 -15.87 -3.95
C GLN A 124 -6.13 -17.06 -4.91
N LEU A 125 -6.80 -16.87 -6.05
CA LEU A 125 -6.94 -17.91 -7.07
C LEU A 125 -5.57 -18.27 -7.68
N ASP A 126 -4.77 -17.26 -8.06
CA ASP A 126 -3.45 -17.47 -8.63
C ASP A 126 -2.54 -18.27 -7.69
N GLU A 127 -2.59 -17.94 -6.39
CA GLU A 127 -1.81 -18.65 -5.38
C GLU A 127 -2.30 -20.09 -5.17
N GLN A 128 -3.61 -20.33 -5.24
CA GLN A 128 -4.16 -21.70 -5.19
C GLN A 128 -3.69 -22.52 -6.40
N PHE A 129 -3.76 -21.96 -7.61
CA PHE A 129 -3.25 -22.63 -8.81
C PHE A 129 -1.75 -22.90 -8.74
N ARG A 130 -0.96 -21.98 -8.20
CA ARG A 130 0.47 -22.15 -8.02
C ARG A 130 0.81 -23.32 -7.11
N LYS A 131 0.02 -23.56 -6.05
CA LYS A 131 0.24 -24.67 -5.09
C LYS A 131 -0.15 -26.05 -5.63
N LEU A 132 -0.94 -26.09 -6.71
CA LEU A 132 -1.39 -27.34 -7.35
C LEU A 132 -0.42 -27.83 -8.44
N LYS A 133 0.56 -27.02 -8.83
CA LYS A 133 1.64 -27.38 -9.76
C LYS A 133 2.87 -27.83 -8.99
#